data_AF-A0A950H9B3-F1
#
_entry.id   AF-A0A950H9B3-F1
#
_cell.length_a   1.000
_cell.length_b   1.000
_cell.length_c   1.000
_cell.angle_alpha   90.00
_cell.angle_beta   90.00
_cell.angle_gamma   90.00
#
_symmetry.space_group_name_H-M   'P 1'
#
loop_
_entity.id
_entity.type
_entity.pdbx_description
1 polymer ?
#
loop_
_entity_poly.entity_id
_entity_poly.type
_entity_poly.pdbx_seq_one_letter_code
_entity_poly.pdbx_strand_id
1 'polypeptide(L)'
;MHSFQLLAPRYANEPGEFVPSGFNRWVKTWMADYVSVEEIYWQEPGTKIDIHRLPSRAFDSTEQRLRTQEILDEYNESTDIDPDLDREFRFLAEQRIRGHRLRYYVWLPALRIADMWLRPRTELLPADPRWWEFNDDLKWIVVSVSFAVINLLYLGLAAVAILRVRPIPYLGMFLLFLIARSLFLGALENPEPRYTLECYPAIMVLASTYFARVKQPSSTKI
;
A
#
# COMPACT_ATOMS: atom_id res chain seq x y z
N MET A 1 34.64 12.45 1.10
CA MET A 1 34.42 12.35 -0.36
C MET A 1 32.95 12.55 -0.62
N HIS A 2 32.53 13.52 -1.43
CA HIS A 2 31.12 13.72 -1.79
C HIS A 2 30.85 13.08 -3.15
N SER A 3 29.99 12.05 -3.20
CA SER A 3 29.48 11.51 -4.46
C SER A 3 28.30 12.35 -4.92
N PHE A 4 28.37 12.92 -6.12
CA PHE A 4 27.25 13.67 -6.68
C PHE A 4 26.12 12.71 -7.07
N GLN A 5 25.00 12.76 -6.34
CA GLN A 5 23.78 12.01 -6.64
C GLN A 5 22.69 12.98 -7.10
N LEU A 6 22.30 12.87 -8.38
CA LEU A 6 21.24 13.69 -9.00
C LEU A 6 19.84 13.33 -8.50
N LEU A 7 19.65 12.07 -8.12
CA LEU A 7 18.38 11.52 -7.65
C LEU A 7 18.62 10.88 -6.29
N ALA A 8 17.67 11.09 -5.38
CA ALA A 8 17.66 10.37 -4.11
C ALA A 8 17.63 8.85 -4.37
N PRO A 9 18.40 8.06 -3.61
CA PRO A 9 18.33 6.60 -3.74
C PRO A 9 16.93 6.11 -3.37
N ARG A 10 16.54 4.95 -3.90
CA ARG A 10 15.21 4.34 -3.71
C ARG A 10 14.80 4.28 -2.23
N TYR A 11 15.76 4.00 -1.35
CA TYR A 11 15.55 3.80 0.08
C TYR A 11 15.92 5.04 0.92
N ALA A 12 16.21 6.18 0.28
CA ALA A 12 16.65 7.40 0.95
C ALA A 12 17.84 7.22 1.91
N ASN A 13 18.66 6.19 1.69
CA ASN A 13 19.80 5.82 2.51
C ASN A 13 21.04 6.69 2.22
N GLU A 14 21.95 6.78 3.17
CA GLU A 14 23.21 7.49 3.02
C GLU A 14 24.18 6.75 2.07
N PRO A 15 25.11 7.46 1.41
CA PRO A 15 26.13 6.83 0.59
C PRO A 15 26.98 5.82 1.38
N GLY A 16 26.85 4.53 1.04
CA GLY A 16 27.59 3.44 1.70
C GLY A 16 26.86 2.80 2.87
N GLU A 17 25.68 3.30 3.24
CA GLU A 17 24.82 2.68 4.23
C GLU A 17 24.28 1.33 3.72
N PHE A 18 24.31 0.32 4.59
CA PHE A 18 23.74 -0.98 4.29
C PHE A 18 22.21 -0.88 4.21
N VAL A 19 21.64 -1.48 3.17
CA VAL A 19 20.19 -1.57 3.02
C VAL A 19 19.80 -3.06 2.96
N PRO A 20 18.87 -3.53 3.81
CA PRO A 20 18.45 -4.92 3.84
C PRO A 20 17.53 -5.26 2.64
N SER A 21 18.13 -5.28 1.45
CA SER A 21 17.44 -5.45 0.16
C SER A 21 16.78 -6.83 0.02
N GLY A 22 17.32 -7.85 0.67
CA GLY A 22 16.75 -9.19 0.78
C GLY A 22 15.46 -9.18 1.62
N PHE A 23 15.46 -8.51 2.77
CA PHE A 23 14.26 -8.28 3.57
C PHE A 23 13.19 -7.53 2.78
N ASN A 24 13.55 -6.40 2.16
CA ASN A 24 12.65 -5.60 1.30
C ASN A 24 12.05 -6.45 0.16
N ARG A 25 12.86 -7.32 -0.43
CA ARG A 25 12.38 -8.23 -1.49
C ARG A 25 11.45 -9.29 -0.93
N TRP A 26 11.73 -9.83 0.26
CA TRP A 26 10.91 -10.82 0.95
C TRP A 26 9.55 -10.27 1.34
N VAL A 27 9.47 -9.12 2.03
CA VAL A 27 8.17 -8.49 2.36
C VAL A 27 7.33 -8.25 1.11
N LYS A 28 7.98 -7.83 0.01
CA LYS A 28 7.30 -7.62 -1.29
C LYS A 28 6.70 -8.88 -1.90
N THR A 29 7.07 -10.08 -1.44
CA THR A 29 6.48 -11.35 -1.90
C THR A 29 5.16 -11.72 -1.23
N TRP A 30 4.68 -10.94 -0.26
CA TRP A 30 3.44 -11.23 0.46
C TRP A 30 2.71 -10.01 1.01
N MET A 31 3.40 -8.92 1.29
CA MET A 31 2.81 -7.68 1.80
C MET A 31 1.88 -7.08 0.77
N ALA A 32 0.62 -6.89 1.16
CA ALA A 32 -0.45 -6.40 0.29
C ALA A 32 -1.21 -5.21 0.88
N ASP A 33 -1.00 -4.89 2.16
CA ASP A 33 -1.79 -3.94 2.92
C ASP A 33 -0.97 -3.17 3.96
N TYR A 34 -1.55 -2.07 4.44
CA TYR A 34 -0.94 -1.21 5.46
C TYR A 34 -0.75 -1.89 6.83
N VAL A 35 -1.60 -2.86 7.21
CA VAL A 35 -1.40 -3.61 8.47
C VAL A 35 -0.03 -4.30 8.46
N SER A 36 0.34 -4.91 7.32
CA SER A 36 1.66 -5.52 7.15
C SER A 36 2.79 -4.50 7.21
N VAL A 37 2.55 -3.26 6.80
CA VAL A 37 3.54 -2.19 6.88
C VAL A 37 3.81 -1.84 8.34
N GLU A 38 2.75 -1.58 9.09
CA GLU A 38 2.84 -1.15 10.48
C GLU A 38 3.33 -2.28 11.41
N GLU A 39 2.77 -3.48 11.29
CA GLU A 39 3.07 -4.59 12.20
C GLU A 39 4.39 -5.31 11.89
N ILE A 40 4.92 -5.20 10.67
CA ILE A 40 6.11 -5.96 10.24
C ILE A 40 7.18 -5.04 9.65
N TYR A 41 6.87 -4.30 8.58
CA TYR A 41 7.89 -3.55 7.83
C TYR A 41 8.52 -2.42 8.64
N TRP A 42 7.73 -1.65 9.39
CA TRP A 42 8.23 -0.54 10.23
C TRP A 42 8.80 -0.98 11.58
N GLN A 43 8.65 -2.26 11.94
CA GLN A 43 9.28 -2.81 13.14
C GLN A 43 10.77 -3.11 12.92
N GLU A 44 11.21 -3.10 11.66
CA GLU A 44 12.60 -3.23 11.27
C GLU A 44 13.19 -1.86 10.91
N PRO A 45 14.37 -1.49 11.47
CA PRO A 45 15.10 -2.16 12.55
C PRO A 45 14.57 -1.79 13.95
N GLY A 46 15.08 -2.50 14.97
CA GLY A 46 15.01 -2.09 16.38
C GLY A 46 13.83 -2.63 17.19
N THR A 47 12.87 -3.30 16.55
CA THR A 47 11.76 -3.97 17.24
C THR A 47 11.67 -5.43 16.84
N LYS A 48 11.29 -6.29 17.80
CA LYS A 48 11.08 -7.72 17.54
C LYS A 48 9.86 -7.94 16.66
N ILE A 49 9.99 -8.84 15.70
CA ILE A 49 8.90 -9.23 14.80
C ILE A 49 8.31 -10.56 15.28
N ASP A 50 7.00 -10.55 15.56
CA ASP A 50 6.24 -11.74 15.94
C ASP A 50 5.72 -12.49 14.70
N ILE A 51 6.07 -13.78 14.54
CA ILE A 51 5.59 -14.60 13.42
C ILE A 51 4.06 -14.65 13.35
N HIS A 52 3.38 -14.53 14.49
CA HIS A 52 1.93 -14.68 14.58
C HIS A 52 1.20 -13.45 14.02
N ARG A 53 1.90 -12.33 13.85
CA ARG A 53 1.42 -11.14 13.14
C ARG A 53 1.51 -11.29 11.63
N LEU A 54 2.36 -12.18 11.11
CA LEU A 54 2.42 -12.43 9.67
C LEU A 54 1.14 -13.09 9.14
N PRO A 55 0.57 -12.57 8.04
CA PRO A 55 -0.61 -13.17 7.43
C PRO A 55 -0.27 -14.52 6.80
N SER A 56 -1.26 -15.40 6.65
CA SER A 56 -1.07 -16.72 6.03
C SER A 56 -0.38 -16.68 4.66
N ARG A 57 -0.65 -15.64 3.87
CA ARG A 57 -0.05 -15.40 2.55
C ARG A 57 1.47 -15.17 2.59
N ALA A 58 2.07 -14.91 3.75
CA ALA A 58 3.52 -14.81 3.94
C ALA A 58 4.24 -16.16 3.79
N PHE A 59 3.49 -17.27 3.77
CA PHE A 59 4.03 -18.63 3.69
C PHE A 59 3.35 -19.40 2.57
N ASP A 60 4.14 -20.14 1.78
CA ASP A 60 3.66 -21.02 0.70
C ASP A 60 3.57 -22.49 1.16
N SER A 61 4.26 -22.84 2.25
CA SER A 61 4.26 -24.18 2.84
C SER A 61 4.58 -24.12 4.33
N THR A 62 4.32 -25.21 5.05
CA THR A 62 4.70 -25.37 6.46
C THR A 62 6.22 -25.29 6.65
N GLU A 63 7.00 -25.89 5.75
CA GLU A 63 8.46 -25.83 5.77
C GLU A 63 8.96 -24.39 5.60
N GLN A 64 8.37 -23.62 4.68
CA GLN A 64 8.71 -22.22 4.52
C GLN A 64 8.34 -21.39 5.76
N ARG A 65 7.24 -21.72 6.44
CA ARG A 65 6.87 -21.08 7.70
C ARG A 65 7.91 -21.35 8.80
N LEU A 66 8.36 -22.60 8.94
CA LEU A 66 9.41 -22.96 9.89
C LEU A 66 10.71 -22.24 9.57
N ARG A 67 11.13 -22.20 8.30
CA ARG A 67 12.34 -21.46 7.91
C ARG A 67 12.22 -19.97 8.17
N THR A 68 11.04 -19.38 7.95
CA THR A 68 10.79 -17.97 8.25
C THR A 68 10.84 -17.72 9.76
N GLN A 69 10.35 -18.64 10.59
CA GLN A 69 10.47 -18.57 12.05
C GLN A 69 11.94 -18.51 12.47
N GLU A 70 12.77 -19.43 11.98
CA GLU A 70 14.19 -19.48 12.31
C GLU A 70 14.90 -18.15 11.99
N ILE A 71 14.63 -17.60 10.80
CA ILE A 71 15.22 -16.31 10.36
C ILE A 71 14.72 -15.16 11.24
N LEU A 72 13.44 -15.15 11.63
CA LEU A 72 12.91 -14.12 12.52
C LEU A 72 13.40 -14.26 13.97
N ASP A 73 13.62 -15.50 14.44
CA ASP A 73 14.21 -15.74 15.75
C ASP A 73 15.64 -15.21 15.81
N GLU A 74 16.44 -15.47 14.78
CA GLU A 74 17.79 -14.92 14.61
C GLU A 74 17.76 -13.38 14.54
N TYR A 75 16.88 -12.79 13.73
CA TYR A 75 16.65 -11.34 13.71
C TYR A 75 16.32 -10.79 15.11
N ASN A 76 15.46 -11.49 15.87
CA ASN A 76 14.98 -11.03 17.17
C ASN A 76 16.03 -11.07 18.28
N GLU A 77 17.22 -11.64 18.04
CA GLU A 77 18.36 -11.59 18.95
C GLU A 77 19.04 -10.21 18.94
N SER A 78 19.22 -9.61 17.76
CA SER A 78 19.88 -8.32 17.57
C SER A 78 18.92 -7.17 17.24
N THR A 79 17.73 -7.47 16.72
CA THR A 79 16.78 -6.55 16.09
C THR A 79 17.38 -5.70 14.97
N ASP A 80 18.41 -6.23 14.31
CA ASP A 80 19.09 -5.59 13.20
C ASP A 80 19.40 -6.61 12.11
N ILE A 81 19.26 -6.21 10.85
CA ILE A 81 19.52 -7.10 9.72
C ILE A 81 20.95 -6.92 9.25
N ASP A 82 21.77 -7.94 9.49
CA ASP A 82 23.12 -8.00 8.94
C ASP A 82 23.14 -8.58 7.50
N PRO A 83 24.29 -8.52 6.80
CA PRO A 83 24.39 -9.04 5.44
C PRO A 83 24.11 -10.55 5.29
N ASP A 84 24.37 -11.36 6.33
CA ASP A 84 24.19 -12.80 6.28
C ASP A 84 22.69 -13.14 6.42
N LEU A 85 22.01 -12.50 7.37
CA LEU A 85 20.57 -12.58 7.55
C LEU A 85 19.80 -12.03 6.34
N ASP A 86 20.27 -10.94 5.74
CA ASP A 86 19.69 -10.39 4.50
C ASP A 86 19.77 -11.39 3.33
N ARG A 87 20.82 -12.22 3.26
CA ARG A 87 20.91 -13.29 2.25
C ARG A 87 19.84 -14.37 2.47
N GLU A 88 19.52 -14.70 3.72
CA GLU A 88 18.47 -15.66 4.05
C GLU A 88 17.09 -15.15 3.62
N PHE A 89 16.78 -13.88 3.91
CA PHE A 89 15.55 -13.24 3.38
C PHE A 89 15.51 -13.23 1.86
N ARG A 90 16.65 -12.91 1.20
CA ARG A 90 16.74 -12.94 -0.27
C ARG A 90 16.43 -14.33 -0.82
N PHE A 91 16.96 -15.38 -0.20
CA PHE A 91 16.72 -16.76 -0.60
C PHE A 91 15.24 -17.14 -0.46
N LEU A 92 14.60 -16.78 0.67
CA LEU A 92 13.15 -16.95 0.85
C LEU A 92 12.36 -16.22 -0.24
N ALA A 93 12.70 -14.97 -0.51
CA ALA A 93 12.02 -14.17 -1.53
C ALA A 93 12.13 -14.84 -2.92
N GLU A 94 13.29 -15.35 -3.28
CA GLU A 94 13.54 -16.01 -4.56
C GLU A 94 12.78 -17.33 -4.71
N GLN A 95 12.66 -18.11 -3.64
CA GLN A 95 11.81 -19.30 -3.64
C GLN A 95 10.34 -18.92 -3.90
N ARG A 96 9.82 -17.93 -3.16
CA ARG A 96 8.43 -17.46 -3.28
C ARG A 96 8.11 -16.88 -4.67
N ILE A 97 9.03 -16.12 -5.24
CA ILE A 97 8.87 -15.54 -6.59
C ILE A 97 8.86 -16.64 -7.65
N ARG A 98 9.75 -17.63 -7.54
CA ARG A 98 9.81 -18.76 -8.50
C ARG A 98 8.55 -19.61 -8.45
N GLY A 99 8.04 -19.89 -7.25
CA GLY A 99 6.79 -20.66 -7.08
C GLY A 99 5.56 -19.94 -7.62
N HIS A 100 5.46 -18.62 -7.43
CA HIS A 100 4.23 -17.86 -7.71
C HIS A 100 4.49 -16.50 -8.40
N ARG A 101 4.98 -16.55 -9.65
CA ARG A 101 5.34 -15.35 -10.43
C ARG A 101 4.18 -14.36 -10.63
N LEU A 102 2.98 -14.85 -10.96
CA LEU A 102 1.80 -13.98 -11.15
C LEU A 102 1.40 -13.26 -9.85
N ARG A 103 1.54 -13.93 -8.70
CA ARG A 103 1.30 -13.31 -7.40
C ARG A 103 2.25 -12.14 -7.18
N TYR A 104 3.54 -12.32 -7.47
CA TYR A 104 4.54 -11.29 -7.26
C TYR A 104 4.40 -10.10 -8.22
N TYR A 105 4.23 -10.35 -9.52
CA TYR A 105 4.28 -9.29 -10.53
C TYR A 105 2.93 -8.64 -10.84
N VAL A 106 1.81 -9.30 -10.53
CA VAL A 106 0.47 -8.82 -10.90
C VAL A 106 -0.43 -8.68 -9.69
N TRP A 107 -0.66 -9.76 -8.93
CA TRP A 107 -1.68 -9.75 -7.89
C TRP A 107 -1.31 -8.90 -6.68
N LEU A 108 -0.08 -9.03 -6.15
CA LEU A 108 0.34 -8.23 -5.01
C LEU A 108 0.38 -6.73 -5.32
N PRO A 109 0.93 -6.26 -6.46
CA PRO A 109 0.81 -4.85 -6.85
C PRO A 109 -0.65 -4.39 -6.94
N ALA A 110 -1.55 -5.18 -7.54
CA ALA A 110 -2.97 -4.83 -7.63
C ALA A 110 -3.64 -4.75 -6.24
N LEU A 111 -3.32 -5.69 -5.35
CA LEU A 111 -3.84 -5.69 -3.97
C LEU A 111 -3.33 -4.49 -3.17
N ARG A 112 -2.04 -4.13 -3.30
CA ARG A 112 -1.49 -2.91 -2.69
C ARG A 112 -2.23 -1.67 -3.15
N ILE A 113 -2.45 -1.55 -4.47
CA ILE A 113 -3.21 -0.44 -5.05
C ILE A 113 -4.62 -0.41 -4.45
N ALA A 114 -5.30 -1.55 -4.40
CA ALA A 114 -6.64 -1.63 -3.84
C ALA A 114 -6.68 -1.24 -2.35
N ASP A 115 -5.75 -1.74 -1.54
CA ASP A 115 -5.64 -1.39 -0.13
C ASP A 115 -5.41 0.12 0.05
N MET A 116 -4.43 0.70 -0.64
CA MET A 116 -4.15 2.14 -0.55
C MET A 116 -5.34 3.02 -0.97
N TRP A 117 -6.13 2.59 -1.96
CA TRP A 117 -7.30 3.34 -2.42
C TRP A 117 -8.52 3.21 -1.49
N LEU A 118 -8.77 2.00 -0.97
CA LEU A 118 -10.02 1.68 -0.28
C LEU A 118 -9.93 1.80 1.25
N ARG A 119 -8.74 1.64 1.82
CA ARG A 119 -8.52 1.71 3.27
C ARG A 119 -8.93 3.09 3.84
N PRO A 120 -9.61 3.12 5.01
CA PRO A 120 -9.85 4.37 5.72
C PRO A 120 -8.53 5.05 6.07
N ARG A 121 -8.49 6.37 5.91
CA ARG A 121 -7.28 7.17 6.13
C ARG A 121 -7.14 7.57 7.59
N THR A 122 -6.83 6.59 8.43
CA THR A 122 -6.64 6.74 9.87
C THR A 122 -5.20 6.49 10.31
N GLU A 123 -4.25 6.41 9.37
CA GLU A 123 -2.84 6.07 9.60
C GLU A 123 -2.08 7.07 10.48
N LEU A 124 -2.61 8.29 10.66
CA LEU A 124 -2.06 9.32 11.56
C LEU A 124 -2.82 9.42 12.90
N LEU A 125 -3.79 8.55 13.11
CA LEU A 125 -4.62 8.47 14.31
C LEU A 125 -4.24 7.20 15.09
N PRO A 126 -4.46 7.15 16.41
CA PRO A 126 -4.17 5.97 17.21
C PRO A 126 -5.27 4.89 17.07
N ALA A 127 -5.89 4.79 15.90
CA ALA A 127 -6.90 3.78 15.60
C ALA A 127 -6.20 2.49 15.14
N ASP A 128 -6.76 1.34 15.49
CA ASP A 128 -6.21 0.05 15.07
C ASP A 128 -6.20 -0.05 13.51
N PRO A 129 -5.06 -0.41 12.88
CA PRO A 129 -5.00 -0.56 11.43
C PRO A 129 -5.89 -1.69 10.90
N ARG A 130 -6.28 -2.66 11.74
CA ARG A 130 -7.22 -3.76 11.44
C ARG A 130 -8.67 -3.31 11.65
N TRP A 131 -9.03 -2.18 11.05
CA TRP A 131 -10.34 -1.52 11.20
C TRP A 131 -11.57 -2.41 10.91
N TRP A 132 -11.40 -3.53 10.20
CA TRP A 132 -12.47 -4.51 9.91
C TRP A 132 -12.71 -5.54 11.01
N GLU A 133 -11.80 -5.68 11.98
CA GLU A 133 -11.97 -6.62 13.10
C GLU A 133 -12.93 -6.08 14.18
N PHE A 134 -13.22 -4.76 14.15
CA PHE A 134 -14.09 -4.09 15.12
C PHE A 134 -13.70 -4.36 16.59
N ASN A 135 -12.41 -4.55 16.83
CA ASN A 135 -11.83 -4.87 18.15
C ASN A 135 -11.07 -3.68 18.75
N ASP A 136 -11.62 -2.49 18.59
CA ASP A 136 -11.04 -1.23 19.05
C ASP A 136 -12.09 -0.45 19.88
N ASP A 137 -11.68 0.64 20.52
CA ASP A 137 -12.61 1.52 21.21
C ASP A 137 -13.70 2.02 20.24
N LEU A 138 -14.95 2.11 20.72
CA LEU A 138 -16.09 2.53 19.90
C LEU A 138 -15.81 3.83 19.13
N LYS A 139 -15.07 4.77 19.74
CA LYS A 139 -14.64 6.01 19.11
C LYS A 139 -13.83 5.76 17.83
N TRP A 140 -12.82 4.89 17.89
CA TRP A 140 -11.92 4.61 16.77
C TRP A 140 -12.58 3.77 15.69
N ILE A 141 -13.48 2.85 16.08
CA ILE A 141 -14.35 2.14 15.15
C ILE A 141 -15.20 3.15 14.35
N VAL A 142 -15.89 4.05 15.05
CA VAL A 142 -16.75 5.06 14.40
C VAL A 142 -15.94 5.96 13.47
N VAL A 143 -14.76 6.41 13.88
CA VAL A 143 -13.86 7.22 13.04
C VAL A 143 -13.44 6.47 11.79
N SER A 144 -12.94 5.24 11.93
CA SER A 144 -12.48 4.41 10.81
C SER A 144 -13.59 4.11 9.81
N VAL A 145 -14.77 3.72 10.29
CA VAL A 145 -15.94 3.47 9.43
C VAL A 145 -16.40 4.75 8.74
N SER A 146 -16.44 5.88 9.46
CA SER A 146 -16.84 7.18 8.87
C SER A 146 -15.89 7.58 7.74
N PHE A 147 -14.58 7.42 7.96
CA PHE A 147 -13.56 7.74 6.96
C PHE A 147 -13.64 6.78 5.77
N ALA A 148 -13.92 5.50 6.00
CA ALA A 148 -14.16 4.53 4.92
C ALA A 148 -15.39 4.93 4.08
N VAL A 149 -16.50 5.31 4.72
CA VAL A 149 -17.71 5.76 4.00
C VAL A 149 -17.44 7.03 3.19
N ILE A 150 -16.82 8.05 3.78
CA ILE A 150 -16.47 9.30 3.07
C ILE A 150 -15.56 8.99 1.87
N ASN A 151 -14.57 8.12 2.06
CA ASN A 151 -13.69 7.67 1.00
C ASN A 151 -14.47 7.05 -0.17
N LEU A 152 -15.33 6.09 0.13
CA LEU A 152 -16.15 5.40 -0.87
C LEU A 152 -17.13 6.35 -1.57
N LEU A 153 -17.65 7.37 -0.89
CA LEU A 153 -18.48 8.39 -1.51
C LEU A 153 -17.71 9.19 -2.57
N TYR A 154 -16.48 9.63 -2.28
CA TYR A 154 -15.65 10.32 -3.27
C TYR A 154 -15.34 9.45 -4.49
N LEU A 155 -14.90 8.21 -4.26
CA LEU A 155 -14.57 7.27 -5.33
C LEU A 155 -15.81 6.91 -6.16
N GLY A 156 -16.93 6.63 -5.49
CA GLY A 156 -18.21 6.30 -6.12
C GLY A 156 -18.75 7.44 -6.97
N LEU A 157 -18.75 8.68 -6.45
CA LEU A 157 -19.20 9.85 -7.21
C LEU A 157 -18.31 10.12 -8.43
N ALA A 158 -16.99 9.98 -8.30
CA ALA A 158 -16.08 10.11 -9.43
C ALA A 158 -16.33 9.02 -10.49
N ALA A 159 -16.52 7.76 -10.08
CA ALA A 159 -16.82 6.66 -10.99
C ALA A 159 -18.16 6.87 -11.71
N VAL A 160 -19.21 7.25 -10.99
CA VAL A 160 -20.53 7.57 -11.58
C VAL A 160 -20.42 8.74 -12.56
N ALA A 161 -19.66 9.78 -12.22
CA ALA A 161 -19.40 10.90 -13.13
C ALA A 161 -18.74 10.42 -14.43
N ILE A 162 -17.64 9.66 -14.35
CA ILE A 162 -16.92 9.13 -15.52
C ILE A 162 -17.84 8.30 -16.43
N LEU A 163 -18.73 7.49 -15.85
CA LEU A 163 -19.60 6.60 -16.59
C LEU A 163 -20.82 7.30 -17.21
N ARG A 164 -21.39 8.30 -16.51
CA ARG A 164 -22.69 8.89 -16.89
C ARG A 164 -22.61 10.32 -17.41
N VAL A 165 -21.57 11.08 -17.08
CA VAL A 165 -21.41 12.49 -17.48
C VAL A 165 -20.51 12.58 -18.70
N ARG A 166 -21.02 13.19 -19.76
CA ARG A 166 -20.23 13.56 -20.94
C ARG A 166 -20.71 14.89 -21.53
N PRO A 167 -19.80 15.75 -22.03
CA PRO A 167 -18.34 15.62 -21.99
C PRO A 167 -17.74 16.02 -20.62
N ILE A 168 -16.63 15.39 -20.22
CA ILE A 168 -15.81 15.82 -19.06
C ILE A 168 -14.49 16.38 -19.63
N PRO A 169 -14.22 17.69 -19.48
CA PRO A 169 -12.96 18.29 -19.91
C PRO A 169 -11.76 17.60 -19.27
N TYR A 170 -10.70 17.38 -20.05
CA TYR A 170 -9.43 16.80 -19.60
C TYR A 170 -9.51 15.42 -18.92
N LEU A 171 -10.60 14.65 -19.14
CA LEU A 171 -10.77 13.32 -18.55
C LEU A 171 -9.57 12.40 -18.79
N GLY A 172 -9.02 12.39 -20.00
CA GLY A 172 -7.85 11.57 -20.34
C GLY A 172 -6.61 11.92 -19.49
N MET A 173 -6.39 13.20 -19.18
CA MET A 173 -5.30 13.66 -18.33
C MET A 173 -5.47 13.16 -16.89
N PHE A 174 -6.69 13.27 -16.34
CA PHE A 174 -6.97 12.75 -15.00
C PHE A 174 -6.80 11.23 -14.93
N LEU A 175 -7.35 10.49 -15.90
CA LEU A 175 -7.20 9.03 -15.93
C LEU A 175 -5.74 8.61 -16.07
N LEU A 176 -4.96 9.27 -16.93
CA LEU A 176 -3.54 8.99 -17.09
C LEU A 176 -2.78 9.21 -15.78
N PHE A 177 -3.02 10.34 -15.10
CA PHE A 177 -2.41 10.63 -13.81
C PHE A 177 -2.76 9.57 -12.76
N LEU A 178 -4.04 9.23 -12.61
CA LEU A 178 -4.52 8.24 -11.63
C LEU A 178 -3.92 6.85 -11.89
N ILE A 179 -3.87 6.42 -13.16
CA ILE A 179 -3.33 5.12 -13.56
C ILE A 179 -1.81 5.10 -13.34
N ALA A 180 -1.08 6.10 -13.84
CA ALA A 180 0.38 6.17 -13.71
C ALA A 180 0.80 6.20 -12.24
N ARG A 181 0.14 7.02 -11.42
CA ARG A 181 0.41 7.10 -9.98
C ARG A 181 0.11 5.77 -9.28
N SER A 182 -1.03 5.15 -9.57
CA SER A 182 -1.40 3.85 -8.98
C SER A 182 -0.39 2.76 -9.34
N LEU A 183 0.01 2.66 -10.62
CA LEU A 183 1.00 1.67 -11.07
C LEU A 183 2.37 1.88 -10.41
N PHE A 184 2.81 3.13 -10.28
CA PHE A 184 4.05 3.45 -9.56
C PHE A 184 3.97 3.01 -8.08
N LEU A 185 2.88 3.36 -7.39
CA LEU A 185 2.71 3.03 -5.98
C LEU A 185 2.59 1.51 -5.75
N GLY A 186 1.91 0.77 -6.65
CA GLY A 186 1.83 -0.68 -6.58
C GLY A 186 3.19 -1.40 -6.74
N ALA A 187 4.18 -0.72 -7.33
CA ALA A 187 5.53 -1.23 -7.49
C ALA A 187 6.41 -1.04 -6.23
N LEU A 188 5.96 -0.25 -5.26
CA LEU A 188 6.60 -0.11 -3.95
C LEU A 188 6.26 -1.30 -3.05
N GLU A 189 7.13 -1.55 -2.08
CA GLU A 189 6.99 -2.61 -1.08
C GLU A 189 6.00 -2.23 0.02
N ASN A 190 6.00 -0.96 0.46
CA ASN A 190 5.22 -0.40 1.56
C ASN A 190 3.93 0.30 1.07
N PRO A 191 2.78 -0.40 1.01
CA PRO A 191 1.50 0.24 0.69
C PRO A 191 1.01 1.11 1.84
N GLU A 192 1.05 2.43 1.67
CA GLU A 192 0.55 3.37 2.68
C GLU A 192 -0.60 4.22 2.12
N PRO A 193 -1.73 4.34 2.86
CA PRO A 193 -2.90 5.09 2.38
C PRO A 193 -2.59 6.53 1.99
N ARG A 194 -1.67 7.18 2.71
CA ARG A 194 -1.24 8.55 2.45
C ARG A 194 -0.67 8.77 1.04
N TYR A 195 -0.11 7.76 0.40
CA TYR A 195 0.45 7.92 -0.95
C TYR A 195 -0.59 8.17 -2.04
N THR A 196 -1.83 7.74 -1.82
CA THR A 196 -2.94 8.01 -2.77
C THR A 196 -3.62 9.36 -2.50
N LEU A 197 -3.29 10.07 -1.41
CA LEU A 197 -3.88 11.39 -1.11
C LEU A 197 -3.63 12.41 -2.22
N GLU A 198 -2.47 12.34 -2.88
CA GLU A 198 -2.16 13.19 -4.03
C GLU A 198 -3.12 13.01 -5.21
N CYS A 199 -3.86 11.90 -5.26
CA CYS A 199 -4.86 11.63 -6.28
C CYS A 199 -6.23 12.27 -5.97
N TYR A 200 -6.49 12.68 -4.71
CA TYR A 200 -7.81 13.16 -4.29
C TYR A 200 -8.25 14.47 -4.95
N PRO A 201 -7.37 15.44 -5.26
CA PRO A 201 -7.78 16.60 -6.04
C PRO A 201 -8.41 16.22 -7.38
N ALA A 202 -7.83 15.25 -8.10
CA ALA A 202 -8.39 14.75 -9.35
C ALA A 202 -9.75 14.05 -9.13
N ILE A 203 -9.85 13.21 -8.10
CA ILE A 203 -11.10 12.53 -7.72
C ILE A 203 -12.19 13.55 -7.37
N MET A 204 -11.88 14.58 -6.59
CA MET A 204 -12.82 15.64 -6.21
C MET A 204 -13.31 16.43 -7.43
N VAL A 205 -12.43 16.79 -8.37
CA VAL A 205 -12.84 17.44 -9.62
C VAL A 205 -13.78 16.53 -10.40
N LEU A 206 -13.42 15.27 -10.60
CA LEU A 206 -14.27 14.30 -11.31
C LEU A 206 -15.63 14.12 -10.63
N ALA A 207 -15.65 13.92 -9.31
CA ALA A 207 -16.88 13.81 -8.52
C ALA A 207 -17.76 15.07 -8.61
N SER A 208 -17.17 16.27 -8.60
CA SER A 208 -17.90 17.53 -8.70
C SER A 208 -18.69 17.68 -10.01
N THR A 209 -18.20 17.08 -11.10
CA THR A 209 -18.86 17.15 -12.42
C THR A 209 -20.24 16.49 -12.44
N TYR A 210 -20.47 15.52 -11.54
CA TYR A 210 -21.79 14.92 -11.35
C TYR A 210 -22.83 15.97 -10.98
N PHE A 211 -22.51 16.84 -10.02
CA PHE A 211 -23.42 17.89 -9.54
C PHE A 211 -23.52 19.08 -10.49
N ALA A 212 -22.44 19.41 -11.21
CA ALA A 212 -22.44 20.48 -12.20
C ALA A 212 -23.47 20.23 -13.33
N ARG A 213 -23.68 18.96 -13.71
CA ARG A 213 -24.73 18.58 -14.67
C ARG A 213 -26.14 18.68 -14.11
N VAL A 214 -26.35 18.29 -12.84
CA VAL A 214 -27.67 18.38 -12.18
C VAL A 214 -28.18 19.82 -12.17
N LYS A 215 -27.29 20.81 -12.14
CA LYS A 215 -27.64 22.24 -12.18
C LYS A 215 -27.95 22.80 -13.56
N GLN A 216 -27.69 22.10 -14.68
CA GLN A 216 -28.12 22.58 -16.00
C GLN A 216 -29.56 22.12 -16.24
N PRO A 217 -30.57 23.01 -16.18
CA PRO A 217 -31.92 22.65 -16.62
C PRO A 217 -31.84 22.37 -18.11
N SER A 218 -32.53 21.32 -18.56
CA SER A 218 -32.73 21.05 -19.97
C SER A 218 -33.30 22.31 -20.64
N SER A 219 -32.46 23.05 -21.36
CA SER A 219 -32.92 24.04 -22.33
C SER A 219 -33.64 23.26 -23.41
N THR A 220 -34.96 23.15 -23.27
CA THR A 220 -35.88 22.76 -24.33
C THR A 220 -35.67 23.77 -25.46
N LYS A 221 -34.96 23.36 -26.51
CA LYS A 221 -34.95 24.09 -27.77
C LYS A 221 -36.30 23.83 -28.44
N ILE A 222 -37.10 24.90 -28.54
CA ILE A 222 -38.24 25.02 -29.46
C ILE A 222 -37.66 25.29 -30.85
#